data_AF-A0A285NUI4-F1
#
_entry.id   AF-A0A285NUI4-F1
#
_cell.length_a   1.000
_cell.length_b   1.000
_cell.length_c   1.000
_cell.angle_alpha   90.00
_cell.angle_beta   90.00
_cell.angle_gamma   90.00
#
_symmetry.space_group_name_H-M   'P 1'
#
loop_
_entity.id
_entity.type
_entity.pdbx_description
1 polymer ?
#
loop_
_entity_poly.entity_id
_entity_poly.type
_entity_poly.pdbx_seq_one_letter_code
_entity_poly.pdbx_strand_id
1 'polypeptide(L)' 'MKRILIIAVLCTPFLSFAGTNHPALDTLLELLTEKNIITPEEAMKLSEQFRKDMDERNKEIESMIQKAVEKNLSKEVKP' A
#
# COMPACT_ATOMS: atom_id res chain seq x y z
N MET A 1 9.30 14.48 24.35
CA MET A 1 10.03 14.34 23.07
C MET A 1 10.27 12.90 22.61
N LYS A 2 10.61 11.93 23.48
CA LYS A 2 10.92 10.53 23.05
C LYS A 2 9.74 9.71 22.50
N ARG A 3 8.49 10.04 22.85
CA ARG A 3 7.29 9.25 22.46
C ARG A 3 6.84 9.50 21.01
N ILE A 4 7.03 10.70 20.48
CA ILE A 4 6.62 11.08 19.10
C ILE A 4 7.48 10.36 18.05
N LEU A 5 8.78 10.17 18.35
CA LEU A 5 9.72 9.45 17.48
C LEU A 5 9.32 7.98 17.26
N ILE A 6 8.76 7.32 18.28
CA ILE A 6 8.38 5.91 18.20
C ILE A 6 7.16 5.69 17.28
N ILE A 7 6.22 6.65 17.25
CA ILE A 7 5.03 6.56 16.40
C ILE A 7 5.41 6.74 14.92
N ALA A 8 6.32 7.67 14.61
CA ALA A 8 6.84 7.83 13.25
C ALA A 8 7.63 6.59 12.76
N VAL A 9 8.37 5.93 13.65
CA VAL A 9 9.11 4.69 13.36
C VAL A 9 8.17 3.48 13.18
N LEU A 10 6.99 3.47 13.80
CA LEU A 10 6.00 2.41 13.62
C LEU A 10 5.15 2.60 12.36
N CYS A 11 4.94 3.82 11.88
CA CYS A 11 4.19 4.10 10.64
C CYS A 11 5.03 3.93 9.36
N THR A 12 6.34 4.15 9.43
CA THR A 12 7.26 4.01 8.28
C THR A 12 7.28 2.61 7.64
N PRO A 13 7.32 1.47 8.38
CA PRO A 13 7.36 0.16 7.74
C PRO A 13 6.05 -0.22 7.02
N PHE A 14 4.90 0.32 7.42
CA PHE A 14 3.63 0.06 6.71
C PHE A 14 3.56 0.77 5.36
N LEU A 15 4.17 1.95 5.23
CA LEU A 15 4.25 2.69 3.98
C LEU A 15 5.30 2.10 3.02
N SER A 16 6.34 1.46 3.54
CA SER A 16 7.36 0.78 2.72
C SER A 16 6.98 -0.65 2.30
N PHE A 17 6.02 -1.30 2.97
CA PHE A 17 5.66 -2.69 2.69
C PHE A 17 4.48 -2.87 1.71
N ALA A 18 3.62 -1.86 1.56
CA ALA A 18 2.42 -1.96 0.71
C ALA A 18 2.53 -1.25 -0.65
N GLY A 19 3.66 -0.60 -0.94
CA GLY A 19 3.72 0.50 -1.88
C GLY A 19 3.97 0.19 -3.35
N THR A 20 4.96 -0.63 -3.71
CA THR A 20 5.54 -0.48 -5.05
C THR A 20 6.09 -1.79 -5.60
N ASN A 21 5.56 -2.21 -6.76
CA ASN A 21 6.04 -3.32 -7.59
C ASN A 21 6.49 -4.54 -6.78
N HIS A 22 5.55 -5.23 -6.16
CA HIS A 22 5.89 -6.48 -5.48
C HIS A 22 6.26 -7.52 -6.56
N PRO A 23 7.49 -8.09 -6.54
CA PRO A 23 7.93 -9.06 -7.55
C PRO A 23 7.04 -10.31 -7.61
N ALA A 24 6.17 -10.52 -6.62
CA ALA A 24 5.25 -11.64 -6.58
C ALA A 24 4.11 -11.50 -7.61
N LEU A 25 3.67 -10.27 -7.92
CA LEU A 25 2.66 -10.05 -8.95
C LEU A 25 3.24 -10.39 -10.33
N ASP A 26 4.44 -9.89 -10.61
CA ASP A 26 5.12 -10.15 -11.87
C ASP A 26 5.40 -11.66 -12.04
N THR A 27 5.89 -12.34 -11.00
CA THR A 27 6.08 -13.81 -11.02
C THR A 27 4.78 -14.59 -11.20
N LEU A 28 3.67 -14.16 -10.58
CA LEU A 28 2.36 -14.81 -10.76
C LEU A 28 1.86 -14.66 -12.20
N LEU A 29 1.96 -13.46 -12.76
CA LEU A 29 1.54 -13.19 -14.13
C LEU A 29 2.40 -13.95 -15.15
N GLU A 30 3.70 -14.05 -14.90
CA GLU A 30 4.63 -14.86 -15.69
C GLU A 30 4.23 -16.34 -15.66
N LEU A 31 4.01 -16.92 -14.47
CA LEU A 31 3.55 -18.32 -14.32
C LEU A 31 2.20 -18.60 -15.00
N LEU A 32 1.27 -17.66 -14.94
CA LEU A 32 -0.04 -17.79 -15.61
C LEU A 32 0.10 -17.73 -17.14
N THR A 33 1.03 -16.90 -17.62
CA THR A 33 1.34 -16.78 -19.05
C THR A 33 2.06 -18.04 -19.56
N GLU A 34 3.06 -18.55 -18.84
CA GLU A 34 3.77 -19.80 -19.17
C GLU A 34 2.84 -21.01 -19.24
N LYS A 35 1.78 -21.02 -18.43
CA LYS A 35 0.75 -22.06 -18.43
C LYS A 35 -0.33 -21.87 -19.50
N ASN A 36 -0.21 -20.85 -20.36
CA ASN A 36 -1.23 -20.45 -21.33
C ASN A 36 -2.62 -20.23 -20.71
N ILE A 37 -2.69 -19.84 -19.42
CA ILE A 37 -3.96 -19.52 -18.75
C ILE A 37 -4.42 -18.13 -19.15
N ILE A 38 -3.47 -17.20 -19.29
CA ILE A 38 -3.69 -15.84 -19.76
C ILE A 38 -2.71 -15.52 -20.89
N THR A 39 -3.10 -14.61 -21.77
CA THR A 39 -2.20 -14.08 -22.81
C THR A 39 -1.26 -13.02 -22.22
N PRO A 40 -0.12 -12.74 -22.89
CA PRO A 40 0.77 -11.65 -22.48
C PRO A 40 0.07 -10.28 -22.43
N GLU A 41 -0.89 -10.03 -23.34
CA GLU A 41 -1.67 -8.80 -23.35
C GLU A 41 -2.60 -8.68 -22.14
N GLU A 42 -3.24 -9.78 -21.74
CA GLU A 42 -4.07 -9.84 -20.53
C GLU A 42 -3.24 -9.68 -19.26
N ALA A 43 -2.05 -10.30 -19.21
CA ALA A 43 -1.11 -10.14 -18.11
C ALA A 43 -0.70 -8.67 -17.92
N MET A 44 -0.42 -7.97 -19.02
CA MET A 44 -0.07 -6.54 -19.00
C MET A 44 -1.23 -5.67 -18.51
N LYS A 45 -2.46 -5.91 -19.01
CA LYS A 45 -3.66 -5.20 -18.55
C LYS A 45 -3.95 -5.43 -17.07
N LEU A 46 -3.83 -6.68 -16.60
CA LEU A 46 -4.00 -7.04 -15.20
C LEU A 46 -2.96 -6.34 -14.32
N SER A 47 -1.69 -6.35 -14.72
CA SER A 47 -0.61 -5.63 -14.02
C SER A 47 -0.92 -4.15 -13.86
N GLU A 48 -1.36 -3.47 -14.93
CA GLU A 48 -1.72 -2.05 -14.87
C GLU A 48 -2.92 -1.76 -13.98
N GLN A 49 -3.96 -2.61 -14.03
CA GLN A 49 -5.13 -2.48 -13.16
C GLN A 49 -4.75 -2.67 -11.70
N PHE A 50 -4.02 -3.74 -11.38
CA PHE A 50 -3.59 -4.01 -10.01
C PHE A 50 -2.71 -2.88 -9.44
N ARG A 51 -1.83 -2.28 -10.25
CA ARG A 51 -1.03 -1.13 -9.82
C ARG A 51 -1.91 0.07 -9.48
N LYS A 52 -2.89 0.39 -10.32
CA LYS A 52 -3.85 1.49 -10.06
C LYS A 52 -4.66 1.25 -8.79
N ASP A 53 -5.17 0.04 -8.62
CA ASP A 53 -5.98 -0.33 -7.44
C ASP A 53 -5.16 -0.24 -6.15
N MET A 54 -3.90 -0.67 -6.17
CA MET A 54 -3.00 -0.55 -5.03
C MET A 54 -2.67 0.90 -4.71
N ASP A 55 -2.43 1.74 -5.71
CA ASP A 55 -2.20 3.18 -5.51
C ASP A 55 -3.43 3.88 -4.92
N GLU A 56 -4.63 3.55 -5.38
CA GLU A 56 -5.88 4.11 -4.85
C GLU A 56 -6.12 3.67 -3.40
N ARG A 57 -5.90 2.39 -3.11
CA ARG A 57 -5.94 1.88 -1.74
C ARG A 57 -4.90 2.51 -0.82
N ASN A 58 -3.68 2.75 -1.31
CA ASN A 58 -2.63 3.40 -0.53
C ASN A 58 -3.05 4.82 -0.15
N LYS A 59 -3.66 5.58 -1.07
CA LYS A 59 -4.22 6.91 -0.77
C LYS A 59 -5.34 6.85 0.27
N GLU A 60 -6.21 5.85 0.20
CA GLU A 60 -7.28 5.66 1.19
C GLU A 60 -6.71 5.36 2.57
N ILE A 61 -5.73 4.45 2.66
CA ILE A 61 -5.02 4.11 3.89
C ILE A 61 -4.32 5.34 4.47
N GLU A 62 -3.62 6.12 3.65
CA GLU A 62 -3.01 7.38 4.07
C GLU A 62 -4.04 8.36 4.64
N SER A 63 -5.19 8.53 3.98
CA SER A 63 -6.28 9.36 4.49
C SER A 63 -6.83 8.87 5.82
N MET A 64 -7.00 7.55 5.99
CA MET A 64 -7.45 6.94 7.24
C MET A 64 -6.43 7.14 8.37
N ILE A 65 -5.14 6.96 8.08
CA ILE A 65 -4.05 7.20 9.03
C ILE A 65 -4.03 8.67 9.44
N GLN A 66 -4.13 9.60 8.49
CA GLN A 66 -4.15 11.03 8.78
C GLN A 66 -5.33 11.41 9.69
N LYS A 67 -6.54 10.93 9.37
CA LYS A 67 -7.73 11.13 10.22
C LYS A 67 -7.54 10.54 11.62
N ALA A 68 -6.93 9.36 11.74
CA ALA A 68 -6.65 8.73 13.02
C ALA A 68 -5.62 9.52 13.84
N VAL A 69 -4.58 10.04 13.19
CA VAL A 69 -3.55 10.89 13.79
C VAL A 69 -4.14 12.21 14.28
N GLU A 70 -4.91 12.91 13.46
CA GLU A 70 -5.61 14.16 13.83
C GLU A 70 -6.57 13.94 15.02
N LYS A 71 -7.33 12.84 15.00
CA LYS A 71 -8.23 12.47 16.10
C LYS A 71 -7.48 12.18 17.40
N ASN A 72 -6.33 11.50 17.35
CA ASN A 72 -5.52 11.22 18.55
C ASN A 72 -4.81 12.49 19.07
N LEU A 73 -4.30 13.35 18.18
CA LEU A 73 -3.75 14.66 18.55
C LEU A 73 -4.81 15.55 19.21
N SER A 74 -6.04 15.54 18.71
CA SER A 74 -7.14 16.33 19.29
C SER A 74 -7.56 15.86 20.70
N LYS A 75 -7.29 14.59 21.05
CA LYS A 75 -7.58 14.02 22.37
C LYS A 75 -6.49 14.30 23.42
N GLU A 76 -5.23 14.48 23.01
CA GLU A 76 -4.14 14.87 23.92
C GLU A 76 -4.13 16.38 24.25
N VAL A 77 -4.89 17.21 23.52
CA VAL A 77 -4.96 18.68 23.70
C VAL A 77 -6.19 19.14 24.50
N LYS A 78 -7.06 18.23 24.94
CA LYS A 78 -8.16 18.59 25.86
C LYS A 78 -7.64 18.57 27.30
N PRO A 79 -7.69 19.70 28.05
CA PRO A 79 -7.26 19.78 29.45
C PRO A 79 -8.14 18.93 30.38
#